data_AF-A0A5B7EDF1-F1
#
_entry.id   AF-A0A5B7EDF1-F1
#
_cell.length_a   1.000
_cell.length_b   1.000
_cell.length_c   1.000
_cell.angle_alpha   90.00
_cell.angle_beta   90.00
_cell.angle_gamma   90.00
#
_symmetry.space_group_name_H-M   'P 1'
#
loop_
_entity.id
_entity.type
_entity.pdbx_description
1 polymer ?
#
loop_
_entity_poly.entity_id
_entity_poly.type
_entity_poly.pdbx_seq_one_letter_code
_entity_poly.pdbx_strand_id
1 'polypeptide(L)'
;MNVRGCGEGFSYIRIPNKPTQNKEEQEQQPKRTVTGTDADLRRLSLHNAKNLLRQYGVPEDEIAKLTRWEVIDVVRTLSTEKAKAGEEGMNKFSRGNRFSIAEHQERYKEECQRIFDLQNRVLASEEVLSTDDGSSEEEDNDSDMEEKGKYIENILANKKTTSQVSYFGMKL
;
A
#
# COMPACT_ATOMS: atom_id res chain seq x y z
N MET A 1 -9.19 -17.98 2.27
CA MET A 1 -9.10 -18.82 3.48
C MET A 1 -7.81 -19.62 3.39
N ASN A 2 -6.92 -19.43 4.37
CA ASN A 2 -5.73 -20.26 4.53
C ASN A 2 -6.15 -21.55 5.27
N VAL A 3 -5.78 -22.72 4.75
CA VAL A 3 -6.20 -24.03 5.28
C VAL A 3 -5.83 -24.22 6.77
N ARG A 4 -4.77 -23.58 7.25
CA ARG A 4 -4.33 -23.69 8.66
C ARG A 4 -4.74 -22.53 9.58
N GLY A 5 -5.32 -21.44 9.06
CA GLY A 5 -5.75 -20.30 9.89
C GLY A 5 -4.64 -19.48 10.58
N CYS A 6 -3.43 -20.03 10.75
CA CYS A 6 -2.30 -19.44 11.49
C CYS A 6 -1.12 -18.95 10.61
N GLY A 7 -1.25 -18.96 9.28
CA GLY A 7 -0.20 -18.47 8.37
C GLY A 7 0.83 -19.51 7.93
N GLU A 8 0.65 -20.78 8.29
CA GLU A 8 1.55 -21.91 7.95
C GLU A 8 1.11 -22.72 6.71
N GLY A 9 0.06 -22.28 6.02
CA GLY A 9 -0.49 -22.96 4.84
C GLY A 9 -0.63 -22.03 3.65
N PHE A 10 -0.79 -22.63 2.47
CA PHE A 10 -1.11 -21.89 1.25
C PHE A 10 -2.62 -21.65 1.12
N SER A 11 -2.99 -20.51 0.54
CA SER A 11 -4.36 -20.21 0.11
C SER A 11 -4.46 -20.34 -1.40
N TYR A 12 -5.12 -21.39 -1.90
CA TYR A 12 -5.26 -21.67 -3.33
C TYR A 12 -6.39 -20.83 -3.98
N ILE A 13 -6.25 -19.51 -3.93
CA ILE A 13 -7.14 -18.57 -4.59
C ILE A 13 -6.41 -17.99 -5.80
N ARG A 14 -7.10 -17.90 -6.94
CA ARG A 14 -6.54 -17.26 -8.14
C ARG A 14 -6.43 -15.76 -7.94
N ILE A 15 -5.21 -15.26 -7.88
CA ILE A 15 -4.89 -13.83 -7.86
C ILE A 15 -4.48 -13.42 -9.28
N PRO A 16 -4.99 -12.29 -9.82
CA PRO A 16 -4.56 -11.80 -11.12
C PRO A 16 -3.07 -11.47 -11.14
N ASN A 17 -2.39 -11.80 -12.25
CA ASN A 17 -0.94 -11.54 -12.43
C ASN A 17 -0.57 -10.06 -12.50
N LYS A 18 -1.55 -9.19 -12.73
CA LYS A 18 -1.32 -7.74 -12.66
C LYS A 18 -1.35 -7.36 -11.19
N PRO A 19 -0.38 -6.58 -10.68
CA PRO A 19 -0.42 -6.08 -9.32
C PRO A 19 -1.74 -5.30 -9.15
N THR A 20 -2.70 -5.91 -8.46
CA THR A 20 -3.85 -5.20 -7.95
C THR A 20 -3.30 -4.30 -6.86
N GLN A 21 -3.21 -3.01 -7.14
CA GLN A 21 -2.90 -2.04 -6.10
C GLN A 21 -3.90 -2.28 -4.96
N ASN A 22 -3.41 -2.59 -3.76
CA ASN A 22 -4.27 -2.65 -2.59
C ASN A 22 -5.04 -1.33 -2.56
N LYS A 23 -6.37 -1.42 -2.59
CA LYS A 23 -7.26 -0.27 -2.71
C LYS A 23 -7.04 0.72 -1.56
N GLU A 24 -6.65 0.19 -0.39
CA GLU A 24 -6.27 0.95 0.81
C GLU A 24 -4.94 1.73 0.66
N GLU A 25 -3.91 1.18 0.02
CA GLU A 25 -2.68 1.91 -0.30
C GLU A 25 -2.90 2.97 -1.40
N GLN A 26 -3.86 2.70 -2.29
CA GLN A 26 -4.24 3.59 -3.40
C GLN A 26 -4.95 4.86 -2.91
N GLU A 27 -5.69 4.78 -1.80
CA GLU A 27 -6.44 5.91 -1.23
C GLU A 27 -5.53 6.93 -0.52
N GLN A 28 -4.36 6.51 -0.04
CA GLN A 28 -3.40 7.42 0.60
C GLN A 28 -2.52 8.20 -0.39
N GLN A 29 -2.39 7.73 -1.64
CA GLN A 29 -1.54 8.41 -2.63
C GLN A 29 -2.39 9.24 -3.60
N PRO A 30 -2.38 10.58 -3.51
CA PRO A 30 -3.09 11.41 -4.47
C PRO A 30 -2.58 11.10 -5.89
N LYS A 31 -3.52 10.91 -6.83
CA LYS A 31 -3.23 10.75 -8.27
C LYS A 31 -2.59 12.04 -8.79
N ARG A 32 -1.27 12.17 -8.61
CA ARG A 32 -0.49 13.32 -9.07
C ARG A 32 -0.34 13.25 -10.58
N THR A 33 -1.10 14.08 -11.30
CA THR A 33 -0.80 14.38 -12.69
C THR A 33 0.54 15.14 -12.73
N VAL A 34 1.57 14.47 -13.28
CA VAL A 34 2.94 15.02 -13.34
C VAL A 34 3.05 16.10 -14.43
N THR A 35 2.30 15.96 -15.52
CA THR A 35 2.30 16.95 -16.61
C THR A 35 1.63 18.24 -16.16
N GLY A 36 2.35 19.36 -16.24
CA GLY A 36 1.83 20.69 -15.91
C GLY A 36 2.07 21.15 -14.46
N THR A 37 2.58 20.30 -13.58
CA THR A 37 2.91 20.63 -12.18
C THR A 37 4.42 20.88 -11.98
N ASP A 38 4.84 21.35 -10.79
CA ASP A 38 6.26 21.55 -10.42
C ASP A 38 7.08 20.23 -10.39
N ALA A 39 6.39 19.08 -10.44
CA ALA A 39 6.99 17.77 -10.56
C ALA A 39 7.34 17.39 -12.01
N ASP A 40 6.98 18.19 -13.02
CA ASP A 40 7.30 17.91 -14.42
C ASP A 40 8.80 18.10 -14.69
N LEU A 41 9.53 16.99 -14.71
CA LEU A 41 10.96 16.97 -15.01
C LEU A 41 11.33 17.60 -16.36
N ARG A 42 10.41 17.71 -17.33
CA ARG A 42 10.69 18.40 -18.60
C ARG A 42 10.82 19.91 -18.43
N ARG A 43 10.14 20.47 -17.42
CA ARG A 43 10.19 21.90 -17.06
C ARG A 43 11.41 22.25 -16.20
N LEU A 44 12.03 21.26 -15.57
CA LEU A 44 13.22 21.45 -14.74
C LEU A 44 14.41 21.88 -15.62
N SER A 45 15.01 23.05 -15.36
CA SER A 45 16.17 23.52 -16.14
C SER A 45 17.33 22.52 -16.08
N LEU A 46 18.15 22.46 -17.14
CA LEU A 46 19.32 21.57 -17.17
C LEU A 46 20.27 21.86 -16.00
N HIS A 47 20.47 23.14 -15.68
CA HIS A 47 21.29 23.55 -14.54
C HIS A 47 20.76 22.99 -13.22
N ASN A 48 19.47 23.13 -12.94
CA ASN A 48 18.85 22.62 -11.71
C ASN A 48 18.87 21.09 -11.65
N ALA A 49 18.68 20.42 -12.79
CA ALA A 49 18.76 18.96 -12.86
C ALA A 49 20.19 18.45 -12.55
N LYS A 50 21.22 19.11 -13.08
CA LYS A 50 22.62 18.79 -12.75
C LYS A 50 22.92 19.05 -11.27
N ASN A 51 22.41 20.15 -10.69
CA ASN A 51 22.54 20.41 -9.25
C ASN A 51 21.91 19.31 -8.39
N LEU A 52 20.76 18.78 -8.80
CA LEU A 52 20.13 17.65 -8.12
C LEU A 52 21.01 16.40 -8.14
N LEU A 53 21.61 16.06 -9.29
CA LEU A 53 22.52 14.92 -9.39
C LEU A 53 23.76 15.07 -8.50
N ARG A 54 24.29 16.29 -8.37
CA ARG A 54 25.38 16.59 -7.42
C ARG A 54 24.95 16.37 -5.97
N GLN A 55 23.75 16.81 -5.60
CA GLN A 55 23.19 16.56 -4.26
C GLN A 55 22.96 15.06 -4.01
N TYR A 56 22.73 14.27 -5.07
CA TYR A 56 22.63 12.82 -4.99
C TYR A 56 24.00 12.10 -4.97
N GLY A 57 25.10 12.83 -5.06
CA GLY A 57 26.46 12.29 -5.00
C GLY A 57 27.02 11.79 -6.34
N VAL A 58 26.38 12.12 -7.47
CA VAL A 58 26.90 11.77 -8.80
C VAL A 58 28.11 12.65 -9.13
N PRO A 59 29.26 12.09 -9.53
CA PRO A 59 30.47 12.85 -9.82
C PRO A 59 30.30 13.75 -11.05
N GLU A 60 30.96 14.90 -11.04
CA GLU A 60 30.82 15.92 -12.10
C GLU A 60 31.24 15.39 -13.48
N ASP A 61 32.26 14.55 -13.53
CA ASP A 61 32.77 13.96 -14.76
C ASP A 61 31.76 13.02 -15.44
N GLU A 62 30.87 12.39 -14.66
CA GLU A 62 29.76 11.61 -15.20
C GLU A 62 28.64 12.53 -15.67
N ILE A 63 28.25 13.51 -14.85
CA ILE A 63 27.21 14.50 -15.19
C ILE A 63 27.55 15.27 -16.48
N ALA A 64 28.84 15.55 -16.72
CA ALA A 64 29.31 16.26 -17.90
C ALA A 64 29.11 15.47 -19.21
N LYS A 65 29.14 14.13 -19.15
CA LYS A 65 28.99 13.23 -20.31
C LYS A 65 27.53 13.00 -20.71
N LEU A 66 26.59 13.28 -19.80
CA LEU A 66 25.17 13.04 -20.02
C LEU A 66 24.52 14.12 -20.88
N THR A 67 23.73 13.68 -21.84
CA THR A 67 22.78 14.53 -22.56
C THR A 67 21.67 15.04 -21.62
N ARG A 68 20.96 16.07 -22.06
CA ARG A 68 19.78 16.60 -21.35
C ARG A 68 18.76 15.52 -20.99
N TRP A 69 18.50 14.58 -21.91
CA TRP A 69 17.57 13.48 -21.71
C TRP A 69 18.06 12.50 -20.67
N GLU A 70 19.33 12.11 -20.73
CA GLU A 70 19.94 11.20 -19.76
C GLU A 70 20.00 11.82 -18.36
N VAL A 71 20.36 13.11 -18.23
CA VAL A 71 20.32 13.81 -16.94
C VAL A 71 18.92 13.72 -16.31
N ILE A 72 17.86 13.93 -17.10
CA ILE A 72 16.48 13.83 -16.61
C ILE A 72 16.10 12.40 -16.24
N ASP A 73 16.60 11.41 -16.98
CA ASP A 73 16.34 10.00 -16.68
C ASP A 73 17.02 9.57 -15.38
N VAL A 74 18.29 9.93 -15.19
CA VAL A 74 19.03 9.64 -13.95
C VAL A 74 18.37 10.33 -12.74
N VAL A 75 17.95 11.61 -12.85
CA VAL A 75 17.22 12.30 -11.77
C VAL A 75 15.97 11.51 -11.40
N ARG A 76 15.20 11.03 -12.38
CA ARG A 76 13.97 10.26 -12.14
C ARG A 76 14.24 8.96 -11.40
N THR A 77 15.28 8.23 -11.82
CA THR A 77 15.68 6.96 -11.22
C THR A 77 16.12 7.18 -9.77
N LEU A 78 17.08 8.07 -9.52
CA LEU A 78 17.61 8.33 -8.19
C LEU A 78 16.55 8.92 -7.24
N SER A 79 15.68 9.82 -7.71
CA SER A 79 14.57 10.31 -6.88
C SER A 79 13.58 9.21 -6.51
N THR A 80 13.37 8.20 -7.37
CA THR A 80 12.50 7.06 -7.07
C THR A 80 13.17 6.09 -6.10
N GLU A 81 14.46 5.82 -6.25
CA GLU A 81 15.24 4.97 -5.34
C GLU A 81 15.33 5.57 -3.94
N LYS A 82 15.65 6.87 -3.81
CA LYS A 82 15.69 7.57 -2.52
C LYS A 82 14.32 7.59 -1.83
N ALA A 83 13.24 7.76 -2.59
CA ALA A 83 11.88 7.67 -2.07
C ALA A 83 11.56 6.26 -1.55
N LYS A 84 12.00 5.21 -2.24
CA LYS A 84 11.86 3.81 -1.78
C LYS A 84 12.69 3.52 -0.53
N ALA A 85 13.86 4.15 -0.38
CA ALA A 85 14.72 4.03 0.80
C ALA A 85 14.21 4.83 2.02
N GLY A 86 13.14 5.61 1.87
CA GLY A 86 12.56 6.40 2.96
C GLY A 86 13.30 7.70 3.29
N GLU A 87 14.17 8.19 2.39
CA GLU A 87 14.81 9.50 2.60
C GLU A 87 13.78 10.65 2.48
N GLU A 88 13.59 11.41 3.57
CA GLU A 88 12.70 12.57 3.59
C GLU A 88 13.24 13.73 2.74
N GLY A 89 12.35 14.39 2.00
CA GLY A 89 12.64 15.64 1.27
C GLY A 89 12.88 15.52 -0.23
N MET A 90 13.00 14.31 -0.80
CA MET A 90 13.34 14.12 -2.23
C MET A 90 12.26 13.43 -3.08
N ASN A 91 11.05 13.29 -2.55
CA ASN A 91 9.94 12.56 -3.19
C ASN A 91 9.21 13.38 -4.28
N LYS A 92 9.66 14.60 -4.59
CA LYS A 92 8.97 15.46 -5.58
C LYS A 92 9.07 14.93 -7.01
N PHE A 93 10.18 14.26 -7.35
CA PHE A 93 10.44 13.71 -8.69
C PHE A 93 10.35 12.19 -8.73
N SER A 94 10.12 11.53 -7.59
CA SER A 94 9.90 10.09 -7.53
C SER A 94 8.67 9.72 -8.34
N ARG A 95 8.76 8.65 -9.12
CA ARG A 95 7.55 8.05 -9.69
C ARG A 95 6.83 7.26 -8.60
N GLY A 96 5.51 7.47 -8.49
CA GLY A 96 4.68 6.77 -7.51
C GLY A 96 4.90 5.26 -7.56
N ASN A 97 4.76 4.61 -6.41
CA ASN A 97 5.09 3.22 -6.18
C ASN A 97 4.20 2.29 -7.04
N ARG A 98 4.62 2.03 -8.27
CA ARG A 98 4.07 0.99 -9.13
C ARG A 98 5.07 -0.15 -9.09
N PHE A 99 4.83 -1.11 -8.22
CA PHE A 99 5.58 -2.34 -8.25
C PHE A 99 5.51 -2.93 -9.66
N SER A 100 6.67 -3.21 -10.24
CA SER A 100 6.76 -3.88 -11.52
C SER A 100 6.10 -5.26 -11.42
N ILE A 101 5.63 -5.80 -12.55
CA ILE A 101 5.15 -7.18 -12.61
C ILE A 101 6.24 -8.14 -12.15
N ALA A 102 7.52 -7.84 -12.47
CA ALA A 102 8.67 -8.61 -12.01
C ALA A 102 8.81 -8.57 -10.47
N GLU A 103 8.79 -7.37 -9.86
CA GLU A 103 8.88 -7.21 -8.40
C GLU A 103 7.69 -7.89 -7.68
N HIS A 104 6.49 -7.87 -8.27
CA HIS A 104 5.32 -8.53 -7.69
C HIS A 104 5.44 -10.06 -7.75
N GLN A 105 5.95 -10.59 -8.86
CA GLN A 105 6.19 -12.03 -9.00
C GLN A 105 7.30 -12.51 -8.06
N GLU A 106 8.35 -11.72 -7.89
CA GLU A 106 9.46 -12.01 -6.98
C GLU A 106 8.95 -12.10 -5.53
N ARG A 107 8.23 -11.08 -5.04
CA ARG A 107 7.64 -11.14 -3.70
C ARG A 107 6.65 -12.29 -3.51
N TYR A 108 5.87 -12.63 -4.53
CA TYR A 108 4.99 -13.81 -4.47
C TYR A 108 5.82 -15.09 -4.28
N LYS A 109 6.93 -15.25 -5.00
CA LYS A 109 7.83 -16.40 -4.84
C LYS A 109 8.51 -16.43 -3.48
N GLU A 110 8.97 -15.28 -2.98
CA GLU A 110 9.57 -15.17 -1.65
C GLU A 110 8.59 -15.61 -0.56
N GLU A 111 7.33 -15.16 -0.63
CA GLU A 111 6.30 -15.57 0.33
C GLU A 111 5.97 -17.05 0.21
N CYS A 112 5.92 -17.60 -1.02
CA CYS A 112 5.75 -19.03 -1.20
C CYS A 112 6.88 -19.83 -0.54
N GLN A 113 8.13 -19.39 -0.71
CA GLN A 113 9.28 -20.06 -0.12
C GLN A 113 9.24 -19.98 1.40
N ARG A 114 8.90 -18.80 1.96
CA ARG A 114 8.76 -18.60 3.41
C ARG A 114 7.73 -19.57 4.02
N ILE A 115 6.57 -19.71 3.39
CA ILE A 115 5.51 -20.63 3.85
C ILE A 115 5.97 -22.08 3.74
N PHE A 116 6.63 -22.45 2.64
CA PHE A 116 7.16 -23.80 2.44
C PHE A 116 8.17 -24.18 3.52
N ASP A 117 9.15 -23.32 3.79
CA ASP A 117 10.17 -23.57 4.80
C ASP A 117 9.59 -23.63 6.22
N LEU A 118 8.63 -22.75 6.52
CA LEU A 118 7.90 -22.76 7.80
C LEU A 118 7.09 -24.06 7.96
N GLN A 119 6.35 -24.45 6.93
CA GLN A 119 5.56 -25.69 6.92
C GLN A 119 6.46 -26.91 7.15
N ASN A 120 7.59 -27.01 6.45
CA ASN A 120 8.53 -28.11 6.62
C ASN A 120 9.11 -28.16 8.04
N ARG A 121 9.49 -27.00 8.59
CA ARG A 121 10.03 -26.91 9.95
C ARG A 121 9.02 -27.37 11.00
N VAL A 122 7.79 -26.88 10.91
CA VAL A 122 6.71 -27.18 11.88
C VAL A 122 6.27 -28.63 11.77
N LEU A 123 6.14 -29.18 10.56
CA LEU A 123 5.71 -30.57 10.37
C LEU A 123 6.80 -31.60 10.69
N ALA A 124 8.07 -31.20 10.63
CA ALA A 124 9.19 -32.05 10.98
C ALA A 124 9.62 -31.94 12.46
N SER A 125 9.01 -31.04 13.24
CA SER A 125 9.38 -30.88 14.65
C SER A 125 8.81 -32.03 15.49
N GLU A 126 9.64 -32.56 16.40
CA GLU A 126 9.23 -33.51 17.44
C GLU A 126 8.92 -32.79 18.76
N GLU A 127 8.71 -31.47 18.69
CA GLU A 127 8.45 -30.64 19.87
C GLU A 127 7.15 -31.07 20.55
N VAL A 128 7.24 -31.38 21.85
CA VAL A 128 6.06 -31.70 22.66
C VAL A 128 5.36 -30.40 23.00
N LEU A 129 4.23 -30.15 22.35
CA LEU A 129 3.43 -28.95 22.55
C LEU A 129 2.67 -28.98 23.88
N SER A 130 2.47 -27.80 24.47
CA SER A 130 1.57 -27.64 25.60
C SER A 130 0.12 -27.78 25.14
N THR A 131 -0.73 -28.37 25.99
CA THR A 131 -2.18 -28.30 25.81
C THR A 131 -2.61 -26.84 25.91
N ASP A 132 -3.36 -26.38 24.92
CA ASP A 132 -4.06 -25.10 24.95
C ASP A 132 -5.31 -25.25 25.82
N ASP A 133 -5.43 -24.44 26.87
CA ASP A 133 -6.60 -24.40 27.78
C ASP A 133 -7.67 -23.44 27.24
N GLY A 134 -7.68 -23.21 25.93
CA GLY A 134 -8.72 -22.48 25.22
C GLY A 134 -10.02 -23.27 25.25
N SER A 135 -10.71 -23.21 26.38
CA SER A 135 -12.07 -23.72 26.53
C SER A 135 -12.90 -23.18 25.37
N SER A 136 -13.40 -24.08 24.51
CA SER A 136 -14.46 -23.77 23.58
C SER A 136 -15.76 -23.68 24.38
N GLU A 137 -15.80 -22.76 25.33
CA GLU A 137 -17.02 -22.32 25.98
C GLU A 137 -17.77 -21.51 24.94
N GLU A 138 -18.70 -22.20 24.27
CA GLU A 138 -19.84 -21.59 23.57
C GLU A 138 -20.64 -20.78 24.62
N GLU A 139 -20.13 -19.61 25.01
CA GLU A 139 -20.92 -18.64 25.76
C GLU A 139 -21.97 -18.10 24.78
N ASP A 140 -23.20 -18.61 24.92
CA ASP A 140 -24.45 -18.08 24.37
C ASP A 140 -24.55 -16.56 24.67
N ASN A 141 -23.85 -15.73 23.89
CA ASN A 141 -23.88 -14.28 23.97
C ASN A 141 -24.95 -13.71 23.02
N ASP A 142 -26.15 -14.28 23.05
CA ASP A 142 -27.32 -13.75 22.34
C ASP A 142 -27.66 -12.31 22.82
N SER A 143 -27.20 -11.94 24.03
CA SER A 143 -27.37 -10.60 24.60
C SER A 143 -26.53 -9.51 23.91
N ASP A 144 -25.31 -9.80 23.44
CA ASP A 144 -24.45 -8.80 22.79
C ASP A 144 -24.95 -8.47 21.36
N MET A 145 -25.55 -9.47 20.70
CA MET A 145 -26.19 -9.31 19.39
C MET A 145 -27.41 -8.37 19.47
N GLU A 146 -28.25 -8.54 20.50
CA GLU A 146 -29.46 -7.74 20.68
C GLU A 146 -29.13 -6.27 21.06
N GLU A 147 -28.11 -6.05 21.87
CA GLU A 147 -27.64 -4.70 22.24
C GLU A 147 -27.10 -3.94 21.03
N LYS A 148 -26.29 -4.61 20.20
CA LYS A 148 -25.79 -4.05 18.93
C LYS A 148 -26.93 -3.74 17.95
N GLY A 149 -27.98 -4.57 17.92
CA GLY A 149 -29.21 -4.32 17.14
C GLY A 149 -29.92 -3.03 17.57
N LYS A 150 -30.11 -2.84 18.87
CA LYS A 150 -30.75 -1.65 19.46
C LYS A 150 -29.93 -0.38 19.19
N TYR A 151 -28.60 -0.46 19.24
CA TYR A 151 -27.72 0.67 18.93
C TYR A 151 -27.82 1.10 17.46
N ILE A 152 -27.84 0.14 16.53
CA ILE A 152 -27.98 0.41 15.09
C ILE A 152 -29.36 1.02 14.79
N GLU A 153 -30.42 0.49 15.40
CA GLU A 153 -31.78 1.02 15.24
C GLU A 153 -31.89 2.48 15.73
N ASN A 154 -31.27 2.80 16.86
CA ASN A 154 -31.23 4.15 17.40
C ASN A 154 -30.47 5.14 16.47
N ILE A 155 -29.36 4.70 15.87
CA ILE A 155 -28.64 5.51 14.87
C ILE A 155 -29.49 5.74 13.61
N LEU A 156 -30.22 4.73 13.15
CA LEU A 156 -31.08 4.83 11.96
C LEU A 156 -32.32 5.71 12.21
N ALA A 157 -32.90 5.66 13.41
CA ALA A 157 -34.00 6.52 13.83
C ALA A 157 -33.56 7.99 13.87
N ASN A 158 -32.37 8.27 14.43
CA ASN A 158 -31.83 9.63 14.53
C ASN A 158 -31.41 10.24 13.19
N LYS A 159 -31.14 9.42 12.15
CA LYS A 159 -30.80 9.90 10.80
C LYS A 159 -32.01 10.27 9.94
N LYS A 160 -33.24 9.88 10.31
CA LYS A 160 -34.46 10.19 9.53
C LYS A 160 -34.96 11.63 9.69
N THR A 161 -34.44 12.41 10.65
CA THR A 161 -34.88 13.78 10.92
C THR A 161 -34.15 14.87 10.12
N THR A 162 -33.02 14.57 9.47
CA THR A 162 -32.27 15.58 8.70
C THR A 162 -32.80 15.80 7.27
N SER A 163 -33.57 14.87 6.69
CA SER A 163 -34.04 14.98 5.30
C SER A 163 -35.44 15.58 5.10
N GLN A 164 -36.09 16.10 6.16
CA GLN A 164 -37.48 16.64 6.08
C GLN A 164 -37.60 18.15 6.37
N VAL A 165 -36.51 18.93 6.41
CA VAL A 165 -36.56 20.40 6.68
C VAL A 165 -35.91 21.23 5.57
N SER A 166 -36.00 20.79 4.31
CA SER A 166 -35.55 21.59 3.15
C SER A 166 -36.62 21.79 2.07
N TYR A 167 -37.90 21.76 2.47
CA TYR A 167 -39.03 22.06 1.56
C TYR A 167 -40.13 22.92 2.21
N PHE A 168 -39.79 24.03 2.86
CA PHE A 168 -40.76 25.12 3.09
C PHE A 168 -40.03 26.47 3.15
N GLY A 169 -39.86 27.10 1.99
CA GLY A 169 -39.20 28.40 1.93
C GLY A 169 -38.95 28.96 0.53
N MET A 170 -39.89 28.81 -0.40
CA MET A 170 -39.93 29.62 -1.62
C MET A 170 -41.36 29.77 -2.15
N LYS A 171 -42.01 30.91 -1.86
CA LYS A 171 -42.55 31.84 -2.88
C LYS A 171 -43.42 32.95 -2.25
N LEU A 172 -43.10 34.17 -2.72
CA LEU A 172 -43.82 35.44 -2.71
C LEU A 172 -43.92 36.18 -1.36
#